data_AF-A0A978TAS7-F1
#
_entry.id   AF-A0A978TAS7-F1
#
_cell.length_a   1.000
_cell.length_b   1.000
_cell.length_c   1.000
_cell.angle_alpha   90.00
_cell.angle_beta   90.00
_cell.angle_gamma   90.00
#
_symmetry.space_group_name_H-M   'P 1'
#
loop_
_entity.id
_entity.type
_entity.pdbx_description
1 polymer ?
#
loop_
_entity_poly.entity_id
_entity_poly.type
_entity_poly.pdbx_seq_one_letter_code
_entity_poly.pdbx_strand_id
1 'polypeptide(L)'
;MRSQLIYLINALDNVYSGWILWNLFLAFVPLLLSFRLFRPKAIPKPWFWTTCVLVGAIGMAGFWQRSPISLDRWISLLGDSLRGDLGAFLRLSWLAVVMAFVVALGLWGLNPRQPHRAWLWGLGVGVFLALLPNAPYVLTDIVHLIRGLRYEQLMPAWVVILFFLPIHLTAIVLGFEAYVISILNVAYYLKQQEAAAWILPTELLIHALCAVGIFLGRFIRFNSWDLLTDPLDVAMVTLNALTSKRPLAVVGVIFLSLTALYWVMKQITLGLKLRIRYAQQGLDVLD
;
A
#
# COMPACT_ATOMS: atom_id res chain seq x y z
N MET A 1 -20.89 29.18 12.89
CA MET A 1 -19.61 28.77 12.25
C MET A 1 -18.73 27.91 13.16
N ARG A 2 -18.38 28.36 14.38
CA ARG A 2 -17.51 27.59 15.31
C ARG A 2 -18.03 26.18 15.66
N SER A 3 -19.35 26.04 15.86
CA SER A 3 -20.00 24.76 16.15
C SER A 3 -19.94 23.75 14.99
N GLN A 4 -20.12 24.21 13.75
CA GLN A 4 -20.01 23.36 12.56
C GLN A 4 -18.56 22.95 12.28
N LEU A 5 -17.59 23.84 12.54
CA LEU A 5 -16.17 23.53 12.39
C LEU A 5 -15.72 22.44 13.37
N ILE A 6 -16.16 22.51 14.63
CA ILE A 6 -15.88 21.48 15.65
C ILE A 6 -16.58 20.16 15.29
N TYR A 7 -17.80 20.22 14.74
CA TYR A 7 -18.51 19.03 14.25
C TYR A 7 -17.77 18.35 13.07
N LEU A 8 -17.25 19.16 12.14
CA LEU A 8 -16.40 18.72 11.03
C LEU A 8 -15.11 18.04 11.53
N ILE A 9 -14.41 18.66 12.50
CA ILE A 9 -13.18 18.12 13.08
C ILE A 9 -13.45 16.79 13.81
N ASN A 10 -14.49 16.73 14.64
CA ASN A 10 -14.84 15.52 15.38
C ASN A 10 -15.29 14.36 14.48
N ALA A 11 -15.87 14.67 13.32
CA ALA A 11 -16.25 13.66 12.34
C ALA A 11 -15.07 13.19 11.48
N LEU A 12 -14.09 14.06 11.22
CA LEU A 12 -12.82 13.68 10.60
C LEU A 12 -12.02 12.73 11.52
N ASP A 13 -11.96 13.03 12.82
CA ASP A 13 -11.19 12.26 13.81
C ASP A 13 -11.78 10.88 14.14
N ASN A 14 -13.11 10.74 14.19
CA ASN A 14 -13.72 9.50 14.71
C ASN A 14 -14.00 8.41 13.66
N VAL A 15 -14.17 8.73 12.37
CA VAL A 15 -14.77 7.78 11.42
C VAL A 15 -13.91 7.51 10.17
N TYR A 16 -13.00 8.41 9.77
CA TYR A 16 -12.38 8.31 8.43
C TYR A 16 -10.88 8.57 8.31
N SER A 17 -10.27 9.44 9.11
CA SER A 17 -8.89 9.91 8.82
C SER A 17 -7.83 8.81 8.95
N GLY A 18 -7.90 7.99 10.01
CA GLY A 18 -6.87 7.00 10.30
C GLY A 18 -6.78 5.89 9.26
N TRP A 19 -7.93 5.54 8.72
CA TRP A 19 -8.05 4.45 7.78
C TRP A 19 -7.52 4.81 6.40
N ILE A 20 -7.80 6.03 5.92
CA ILE A 20 -7.23 6.55 4.66
C ILE A 20 -5.71 6.69 4.77
N LEU A 21 -5.21 7.29 5.87
CA LEU A 21 -3.78 7.47 6.09
C LEU A 21 -3.04 6.12 6.16
N TRP A 22 -3.64 5.13 6.84
CA TRP A 22 -3.08 3.78 6.92
C TRP A 22 -3.02 3.10 5.54
N ASN A 23 -4.09 3.18 4.75
CA ASN A 23 -4.11 2.56 3.43
C ASN A 23 -3.18 3.27 2.45
N LEU A 24 -3.08 4.60 2.53
CA LEU A 24 -2.11 5.37 1.75
C LEU A 24 -0.68 5.01 2.15
N PHE A 25 -0.40 4.86 3.45
CA PHE A 25 0.89 4.35 3.93
C PHE A 25 1.21 2.98 3.30
N LEU A 26 0.30 2.01 3.40
CA LEU A 26 0.48 0.68 2.82
C LEU A 26 0.69 0.71 1.30
N ALA A 27 0.09 1.68 0.59
CA ALA A 27 0.29 1.86 -0.84
C ALA A 27 1.67 2.44 -1.20
N PHE A 28 2.22 3.31 -0.35
CA PHE A 28 3.51 3.97 -0.59
C PHE A 28 4.72 3.12 -0.17
N VAL A 29 4.55 2.14 0.73
CA VAL A 29 5.62 1.20 1.10
C VAL A 29 6.18 0.43 -0.12
N PRO A 30 5.37 -0.27 -0.95
CA PRO A 30 5.90 -0.96 -2.13
C PRO A 30 6.49 0.01 -3.16
N LEU A 31 5.99 1.25 -3.24
CA LEU A 31 6.59 2.29 -4.08
C LEU A 31 8.02 2.61 -3.65
N LEU A 32 8.26 2.86 -2.37
CA LEU A 32 9.60 3.13 -1.84
C LEU A 32 10.53 1.94 -2.05
N LEU A 33 10.05 0.72 -1.79
CA LEU A 33 10.80 -0.50 -2.06
C LEU A 33 11.17 -0.62 -3.54
N SER A 34 10.25 -0.28 -4.46
CA SER A 34 10.51 -0.36 -5.90
C SER A 34 11.64 0.56 -6.36
N PHE A 35 11.73 1.78 -5.81
CA PHE A 35 12.85 2.68 -6.11
C PHE A 35 14.17 2.11 -5.61
N ARG A 36 14.17 1.51 -4.42
CA ARG A 36 15.40 0.95 -3.84
C ARG A 36 15.86 -0.33 -4.56
N LEU A 37 14.92 -1.17 -5.01
CA LEU A 37 15.19 -2.46 -5.66
C LEU A 37 15.52 -2.33 -7.14
N PHE A 38 14.77 -1.49 -7.87
CA PHE A 38 14.78 -1.44 -9.33
C PHE A 38 15.37 -0.15 -9.89
N ARG A 39 15.40 0.94 -9.10
CA ARG A 39 15.94 2.25 -9.51
C ARG A 39 16.81 2.94 -8.44
N PRO A 40 17.85 2.28 -7.88
CA PRO A 40 18.58 2.79 -6.72
C PRO A 40 19.34 4.12 -6.96
N LYS A 41 19.52 4.52 -8.22
CA LYS A 41 20.17 5.78 -8.62
C LYS A 41 19.19 6.92 -8.93
N ALA A 42 17.88 6.66 -8.91
CA ALA A 42 16.88 7.66 -9.30
C ALA A 42 16.64 8.72 -8.23
N ILE A 43 16.77 8.36 -6.94
CA ILE A 43 16.55 9.28 -5.82
C ILE A 43 17.85 9.36 -5.01
N PRO A 44 18.38 10.56 -4.73
CA PRO A 44 19.52 10.72 -3.83
C PRO A 44 19.23 10.12 -2.45
N LYS A 45 20.23 9.47 -1.84
CA LYS A 45 20.10 8.86 -0.50
C LYS A 45 19.39 9.73 0.55
N PRO A 46 19.73 11.02 0.77
CA PRO A 46 19.07 11.82 1.79
C PRO A 46 17.57 11.98 1.52
N TRP A 47 17.19 12.28 0.28
CA TRP A 47 15.78 12.42 -0.10
C TRP A 47 14.99 11.12 0.03
N PHE A 48 15.62 9.98 -0.28
CA PHE A 48 14.99 8.67 -0.07
C PHE A 48 14.67 8.45 1.42
N TRP A 49 15.64 8.73 2.31
CA TRP A 49 15.45 8.61 3.75
C TRP A 49 14.38 9.55 4.30
N THR A 50 14.39 10.82 3.87
CA THR A 50 13.33 11.78 4.24
C THR A 50 11.96 11.26 3.82
N THR A 51 11.84 10.71 2.61
CA THR A 51 10.56 10.16 2.12
C THR A 51 10.14 8.94 2.93
N CYS A 52 11.06 8.03 3.29
CA CYS A 52 10.78 6.91 4.18
C CYS A 52 10.30 7.36 5.56
N VAL A 53 10.92 8.39 6.14
CA VAL A 53 10.51 8.95 7.43
C VAL A 53 9.11 9.59 7.33
N LEU A 54 8.84 10.34 6.28
CA LEU A 54 7.53 10.96 6.06
C LEU A 54 6.42 9.91 5.87
N VAL A 55 6.66 8.90 5.03
CA VAL A 55 5.72 7.78 4.83
C VAL A 55 5.55 7.01 6.14
N GLY A 56 6.63 6.75 6.88
CA GLY A 56 6.59 6.14 8.20
C GLY A 56 5.76 6.95 9.20
N ALA A 57 5.91 8.27 9.24
CA ALA A 57 5.13 9.16 10.10
C ALA A 57 3.63 9.15 9.74
N ILE A 58 3.29 9.14 8.43
CA ILE A 58 1.91 8.97 7.95
C ILE A 58 1.34 7.62 8.40
N GLY A 59 2.14 6.54 8.28
CA GLY A 59 1.77 5.22 8.75
C GLY A 59 1.55 5.16 10.26
N MET A 60 2.41 5.82 11.04
CA MET A 60 2.26 5.95 12.50
C MET A 60 1.01 6.73 12.87
N ALA A 61 0.72 7.85 12.20
CA ALA A 61 -0.49 8.64 12.43
C ALA A 61 -1.76 7.83 12.07
N GLY A 62 -1.76 7.12 10.95
CA GLY A 62 -2.86 6.26 10.53
C GLY A 62 -3.06 5.07 11.47
N PHE A 63 -1.97 4.43 11.91
CA PHE A 63 -2.00 3.34 12.88
C PHE A 63 -2.52 3.81 14.24
N TRP A 64 -2.07 4.98 14.71
CA TRP A 64 -2.49 5.57 15.98
C TRP A 64 -4.01 5.79 16.01
N GLN A 65 -4.57 6.30 14.92
CA GLN A 65 -6.02 6.51 14.79
C GLN A 65 -6.81 5.21 14.57
N ARG A 66 -6.21 4.16 13.98
CA ARG A 66 -6.84 2.84 13.76
C ARG A 66 -6.82 1.96 14.99
N SER A 67 -5.81 2.13 15.85
CA SER A 67 -5.60 1.30 17.04
C SER A 67 -6.76 1.50 18.04
N PRO A 68 -7.65 0.51 18.22
CA PRO A 68 -8.63 0.53 19.31
C PRO A 68 -7.98 0.13 20.64
N ILE A 69 -6.64 0.00 20.66
CA ILE A 69 -5.81 -0.17 21.84
C ILE A 69 -5.63 1.25 22.36
N SER A 70 -6.47 1.66 23.33
CA SER A 70 -6.19 2.87 24.10
C SER A 70 -4.75 2.79 24.62
N LEU A 71 -4.12 3.94 24.91
CA LEU A 71 -2.83 3.98 25.57
C LEU A 71 -2.77 3.00 26.75
N ASP A 72 -3.90 2.79 27.43
CA ASP A 72 -4.11 1.83 28.51
C ASP A 72 -3.88 0.36 28.10
N ARG A 73 -4.24 -0.05 26.89
CA ARG A 73 -4.04 -1.43 26.43
C ARG A 73 -2.60 -1.65 25.92
N TRP A 74 -1.88 -0.59 25.51
CA TRP A 74 -0.43 -0.66 25.32
C TRP A 74 0.31 -0.72 26.65
N ILE A 75 -0.10 0.10 27.61
CA ILE A 75 0.40 0.10 28.98
C ILE A 75 0.06 -1.24 29.66
N SER A 76 -1.11 -1.84 29.39
CA SER A 76 -1.47 -3.15 29.91
C SER A 76 -0.65 -4.24 29.25
N LEU A 77 -0.44 -4.25 27.93
CA LEU A 77 0.44 -5.24 27.28
C LEU A 77 1.88 -5.17 27.81
N LEU A 78 2.40 -3.96 28.03
CA LEU A 78 3.70 -3.75 28.70
C LEU A 78 3.66 -4.24 30.15
N GLY A 79 2.63 -3.90 30.90
CA GLY A 79 2.43 -4.30 32.29
C GLY A 79 2.27 -5.82 32.44
N ASP A 80 1.50 -6.46 31.58
CA ASP A 80 1.21 -7.89 31.55
C ASP A 80 2.46 -8.67 31.13
N SER A 81 3.23 -8.16 30.16
CA SER A 81 4.54 -8.70 29.81
C SER A 81 5.54 -8.61 30.96
N LEU A 82 5.56 -7.49 31.70
CA LEU A 82 6.43 -7.31 32.87
C LEU A 82 5.99 -8.18 34.06
N ARG A 83 4.71 -8.57 34.12
CA ARG A 83 4.14 -9.51 35.10
C ARG A 83 4.32 -10.98 34.71
N GLY A 84 4.92 -11.27 33.56
CA GLY A 84 5.25 -12.63 33.11
C GLY A 84 4.20 -13.31 32.23
N ASP A 85 3.23 -12.58 31.66
CA ASP A 85 2.33 -13.13 30.65
C ASP A 85 3.11 -13.40 29.34
N LEU A 86 3.28 -14.69 29.03
CA LEU A 86 3.95 -15.16 27.82
C LEU A 86 3.25 -14.64 26.54
N GLY A 87 1.92 -14.52 26.55
CA GLY A 87 1.15 -14.03 25.40
C GLY A 87 1.43 -12.56 25.09
N ALA A 88 1.45 -11.72 26.12
CA ALA A 88 1.79 -10.29 25.99
C ALA A 88 3.25 -10.09 25.58
N PHE A 89 4.17 -10.85 26.18
CA PHE A 89 5.60 -10.82 25.84
C PHE A 89 5.86 -11.20 24.38
N LEU A 90 5.24 -12.28 23.89
CA LEU A 90 5.38 -12.70 22.49
C LEU A 90 4.85 -11.66 21.51
N ARG A 91 3.72 -11.00 21.84
CA ARG A 91 3.15 -9.93 21.00
C ARG A 91 4.05 -8.69 20.93
N LEU A 92 4.60 -8.25 22.06
CA LEU A 92 5.54 -7.12 22.11
C LEU A 92 6.86 -7.44 21.40
N SER A 93 7.37 -8.66 21.61
CA SER A 93 8.58 -9.15 20.94
C SER A 93 8.39 -9.20 19.42
N TRP A 94 7.22 -9.66 18.96
CA TRP A 94 6.87 -9.67 17.55
C TRP A 94 6.82 -8.26 16.95
N LEU A 95 6.21 -7.30 17.64
CA LEU A 95 6.17 -5.90 17.19
C LEU A 95 7.56 -5.27 17.12
N ALA A 96 8.41 -5.55 18.11
CA ALA A 96 9.80 -5.13 18.11
C ALA A 96 10.57 -5.76 16.94
N VAL A 97 10.31 -7.02 16.59
CA VAL A 97 10.89 -7.70 15.43
C VAL A 97 10.42 -7.07 14.12
N VAL A 98 9.13 -6.76 13.97
CA VAL A 98 8.60 -6.09 12.77
C VAL A 98 9.19 -4.67 12.63
N MET A 99 9.25 -3.91 13.72
CA MET A 99 9.88 -2.58 13.72
C MET A 99 11.37 -2.66 13.43
N ALA A 100 12.08 -3.62 14.02
CA ALA A 100 13.49 -3.88 13.75
C ALA A 100 13.71 -4.34 12.31
N PHE A 101 12.80 -5.12 11.73
CA PHE A 101 12.84 -5.54 10.33
C PHE A 101 12.60 -4.37 9.38
N VAL A 102 11.63 -3.50 9.67
CA VAL A 102 11.38 -2.25 8.91
C VAL A 102 12.58 -1.31 9.00
N VAL A 103 13.15 -1.15 10.20
CA VAL A 103 14.37 -0.35 10.42
C VAL A 103 15.58 -0.99 9.73
N ALA A 104 15.73 -2.32 9.77
CA ALA A 104 16.81 -3.05 9.11
C ALA A 104 16.68 -2.98 7.58
N LEU A 105 15.48 -3.06 7.02
CA LEU A 105 15.20 -2.81 5.60
C LEU A 105 15.51 -1.36 5.22
N GLY A 106 15.25 -0.41 6.12
CA GLY A 106 15.72 0.96 6.01
C GLY A 106 17.25 1.01 5.96
N LEU A 107 17.93 0.54 7.01
CA LEU A 107 19.39 0.62 7.22
C LEU A 107 20.19 -0.18 6.17
N TRP A 108 19.58 -1.22 5.58
CA TRP A 108 20.06 -1.91 4.38
C TRP A 108 20.25 -0.97 3.17
N GLY A 109 19.62 0.21 3.22
CA GLY A 109 19.78 1.35 2.31
C GLY A 109 21.18 2.00 2.29
N LEU A 110 22.08 1.69 3.21
CA LEU A 110 23.32 2.47 3.37
C LEU A 110 24.51 2.06 2.49
N ASN A 111 24.65 0.83 1.97
CA ASN A 111 25.89 0.44 1.27
C ASN A 111 25.73 -0.58 0.10
N PRO A 112 26.09 -0.31 -1.17
CA PRO A 112 25.61 -1.09 -2.32
C PRO A 112 26.63 -2.03 -3.02
N ARG A 113 27.59 -2.70 -2.35
CA ARG A 113 28.75 -3.30 -3.07
C ARG A 113 29.14 -4.77 -2.83
N GLN A 114 28.24 -5.74 -2.56
CA GLN A 114 28.71 -7.14 -2.42
C GLN A 114 27.73 -8.28 -2.83
N PRO A 115 28.25 -9.45 -3.28
CA PRO A 115 27.52 -10.57 -3.89
C PRO A 115 26.67 -11.44 -2.94
N HIS A 116 26.84 -11.35 -1.62
CA HIS A 116 25.96 -11.99 -0.62
C HIS A 116 24.53 -11.42 -0.58
N ARG A 117 24.22 -10.48 -1.48
CA ARG A 117 22.94 -9.75 -1.55
C ARG A 117 21.92 -10.31 -2.54
N ALA A 118 22.20 -11.36 -3.31
CA ALA A 118 21.20 -11.95 -4.21
C ALA A 118 19.98 -12.51 -3.44
N TRP A 119 20.23 -13.21 -2.33
CA TRP A 119 19.19 -13.68 -1.42
C TRP A 119 18.45 -12.53 -0.74
N LEU A 120 19.16 -11.49 -0.30
CA LEU A 120 18.55 -10.29 0.31
C LEU A 120 17.71 -9.49 -0.69
N TRP A 121 18.17 -9.39 -1.95
CA TRP A 121 17.40 -8.79 -3.03
C TRP A 121 16.15 -9.61 -3.34
N GLY A 122 16.28 -10.95 -3.40
CA GLY A 122 15.15 -11.87 -3.53
C GLY A 122 14.13 -11.73 -2.39
N LEU A 123 14.59 -11.62 -1.14
CA LEU A 123 13.71 -11.31 0.00
C LEU A 123 13.04 -9.96 -0.16
N GLY A 124 13.76 -8.92 -0.59
CA GLY A 124 13.20 -7.61 -0.86
C GLY A 124 12.12 -7.64 -1.95
N VAL A 125 12.33 -8.42 -3.02
CA VAL A 125 11.33 -8.66 -4.07
C VAL A 125 10.13 -9.43 -3.51
N GLY A 126 10.34 -10.43 -2.66
CA GLY A 126 9.27 -11.17 -1.99
C GLY A 126 8.40 -10.26 -1.12
N VAL A 127 9.03 -9.41 -0.29
CA VAL A 127 8.33 -8.41 0.54
C VAL A 127 7.59 -7.40 -0.34
N PHE A 128 8.23 -6.93 -1.41
CA PHE A 128 7.60 -6.04 -2.39
C PHE A 128 6.32 -6.67 -2.96
N LEU A 129 6.39 -7.91 -3.45
CA LEU A 129 5.24 -8.62 -4.03
C LEU A 129 4.15 -8.93 -3.00
N ALA A 130 4.51 -9.21 -1.76
CA ALA A 130 3.53 -9.45 -0.68
C ALA A 130 2.79 -8.17 -0.26
N LEU A 131 3.46 -7.01 -0.31
CA LEU A 131 2.88 -5.72 0.07
C LEU A 131 2.21 -5.00 -1.10
N LEU A 132 2.59 -5.30 -2.35
CA LEU A 132 2.08 -4.65 -3.55
C LEU A 132 0.55 -4.71 -3.70
N PRO A 133 -0.17 -5.80 -3.34
CA PRO A 133 -1.63 -5.85 -3.42
C PRO A 133 -2.33 -4.76 -2.59
N ASN A 134 -1.67 -4.22 -1.55
CA ASN A 134 -2.22 -3.14 -0.74
C ASN A 134 -2.29 -1.80 -1.48
N ALA A 135 -1.45 -1.56 -2.49
CA ALA A 135 -1.48 -0.32 -3.26
C ALA A 135 -2.76 -0.17 -4.13
N PRO A 136 -3.16 -1.16 -4.95
CA PRO A 136 -4.45 -1.12 -5.64
C PRO A 136 -5.64 -1.42 -4.72
N TYR A 137 -5.42 -1.98 -3.52
CA TYR A 137 -6.48 -2.19 -2.53
C TYR A 137 -7.25 -0.89 -2.21
N VAL A 138 -6.54 0.25 -2.24
CA VAL A 138 -7.13 1.58 -2.02
C VAL A 138 -8.29 1.85 -3.00
N LEU A 139 -8.32 1.27 -4.20
CA LEU A 139 -9.47 1.39 -5.11
C LEU A 139 -10.78 0.84 -4.50
N THR A 140 -10.67 -0.23 -3.71
CA THR A 140 -11.81 -0.89 -3.08
C THR A 140 -12.34 -0.14 -1.86
N ASP A 141 -11.63 0.91 -1.46
CA ASP A 141 -11.94 1.72 -0.29
C ASP A 141 -13.15 2.62 -0.48
N ILE A 142 -13.59 2.80 -1.72
CA ILE A 142 -14.83 3.50 -2.07
C ILE A 142 -16.05 2.94 -1.32
N VAL A 143 -16.01 1.66 -0.91
CA VAL A 143 -17.06 1.04 -0.09
C VAL A 143 -17.23 1.74 1.27
N HIS A 144 -16.16 2.28 1.87
CA HIS A 144 -16.24 3.02 3.14
C HIS A 144 -16.91 4.38 2.96
N LEU A 145 -16.65 5.05 1.83
CA LEU A 145 -17.35 6.28 1.43
C LEU A 145 -18.84 6.01 1.22
N ILE A 146 -19.20 4.93 0.51
CA ILE A 146 -20.60 4.54 0.28
C ILE A 146 -21.32 4.21 1.60
N ARG A 147 -20.64 3.52 2.53
CA ARG A 147 -21.19 3.26 3.86
C ARG A 147 -21.42 4.55 4.65
N GLY A 148 -20.50 5.51 4.55
CA GLY A 148 -20.65 6.82 5.16
C GLY A 148 -21.85 7.61 4.65
N LEU A 149 -22.07 7.56 3.33
CA LEU A 149 -23.23 8.19 2.70
C LEU A 149 -24.55 7.52 3.11
N ARG A 150 -24.55 6.20 3.35
CA ARG A 150 -25.75 5.45 3.79
C ARG A 150 -26.11 5.67 5.26
N TYR A 151 -25.15 6.02 6.11
CA TYR A 151 -25.40 6.43 7.48
C TYR A 151 -25.73 7.94 7.51
N GLU A 152 -26.87 8.31 6.90
CA GLU A 152 -27.39 9.69 6.85
C GLU A 152 -27.60 10.33 8.23
N GLN A 153 -27.55 9.54 9.30
CA GLN A 153 -27.77 9.96 10.68
C GLN A 153 -26.56 10.65 11.33
N LEU A 154 -25.35 10.57 10.73
CA LEU A 154 -24.11 11.09 11.35
C LEU A 154 -23.59 12.39 10.74
N MET A 155 -23.86 12.69 9.46
CA MET A 155 -23.34 13.90 8.79
C MET A 155 -24.23 14.42 7.65
N PRO A 156 -24.34 15.75 7.46
CA PRO A 156 -24.99 16.33 6.29
C PRO A 156 -24.31 15.92 4.98
N ALA A 157 -25.09 15.55 3.96
CA ALA A 157 -24.58 15.05 2.67
C ALA A 157 -23.59 16.02 1.98
N TRP A 158 -23.79 17.33 2.09
CA TRP A 158 -22.88 18.33 1.52
C TRP A 158 -21.47 18.27 2.11
N VAL A 159 -21.34 17.92 3.39
CA VAL A 159 -20.02 17.77 4.05
C VAL A 159 -19.29 16.57 3.46
N VAL A 160 -20.00 15.45 3.30
CA VAL A 160 -19.43 14.22 2.73
C VAL A 160 -19.00 14.44 1.28
N ILE A 161 -19.83 15.14 0.48
CA ILE A 161 -19.54 15.40 -0.93
C ILE A 161 -18.41 16.42 -1.13
N LEU A 162 -18.37 17.51 -0.35
CA LEU A 162 -17.40 18.59 -0.58
C LEU A 162 -16.05 18.35 0.09
N PHE A 163 -15.98 17.59 1.18
CA PHE A 163 -14.73 17.36 1.91
C PHE A 163 -14.27 15.91 1.82
N PHE A 164 -15.13 14.95 2.16
CA PHE A 164 -14.70 13.55 2.25
C PHE A 164 -14.49 12.93 0.88
N LEU A 165 -15.36 13.17 -0.08
CA LEU A 165 -15.23 12.61 -1.44
C LEU A 165 -13.91 13.06 -2.11
N PRO A 166 -13.53 14.36 -2.16
CA PRO A 166 -12.24 14.77 -2.72
C PRO A 166 -11.04 14.16 -2.01
N ILE A 167 -11.07 14.06 -0.67
CA ILE A 167 -9.99 13.43 0.10
C ILE A 167 -9.85 11.95 -0.26
N HIS A 168 -10.95 11.21 -0.31
CA HIS A 168 -10.93 9.79 -0.68
C HIS A 168 -10.49 9.58 -2.12
N LEU A 169 -11.02 10.36 -3.07
CA LEU A 169 -10.61 10.28 -4.47
C LEU A 169 -9.13 10.59 -4.65
N THR A 170 -8.62 11.59 -3.93
CA THR A 170 -7.19 11.92 -3.93
C THR A 170 -6.36 10.75 -3.40
N ALA A 171 -6.76 10.16 -2.27
CA ALA A 171 -6.07 8.99 -1.71
C ALA A 171 -6.10 7.79 -2.67
N ILE A 172 -7.22 7.55 -3.35
CA ILE A 172 -7.37 6.50 -4.36
C ILE A 172 -6.42 6.74 -5.53
N VAL A 173 -6.41 7.96 -6.08
CA VAL A 173 -5.53 8.33 -7.21
C VAL A 173 -4.06 8.21 -6.80
N LEU A 174 -3.68 8.72 -5.63
CA LEU A 174 -2.30 8.64 -5.14
C LEU A 174 -1.86 7.20 -4.86
N GLY A 175 -2.71 6.39 -4.22
CA GLY A 175 -2.43 4.98 -3.93
C GLY A 175 -2.31 4.15 -5.21
N PHE A 176 -3.19 4.40 -6.18
CA PHE A 176 -3.14 3.73 -7.48
C PHE A 176 -1.96 4.20 -8.35
N GLU A 177 -1.59 5.49 -8.29
CA GLU A 177 -0.38 5.98 -8.97
C GLU A 177 0.89 5.38 -8.34
N ALA A 178 0.91 5.21 -7.01
CA ALA A 178 1.99 4.49 -6.34
C ALA A 178 2.12 3.03 -6.84
N TYR A 179 0.98 2.36 -7.09
CA TYR A 179 0.94 1.05 -7.75
C TYR A 179 1.54 1.09 -9.17
N VAL A 180 1.09 2.04 -10.01
CA VAL A 180 1.55 2.19 -11.39
C VAL A 180 3.06 2.43 -11.46
N ILE A 181 3.57 3.39 -10.67
CA ILE A 181 5.00 3.73 -10.66
C ILE A 181 5.85 2.54 -10.17
N SER A 182 5.34 1.77 -9.21
CA SER A 182 6.02 0.56 -8.72
C SER A 182 6.27 -0.45 -9.84
N ILE A 183 5.26 -0.69 -10.68
CA ILE A 183 5.36 -1.61 -11.82
C ILE A 183 6.24 -1.02 -12.93
N LEU A 184 6.15 0.28 -13.20
CA LEU A 184 7.04 0.96 -14.14
C LEU A 184 8.52 0.92 -13.73
N ASN A 185 8.80 0.85 -12.43
CA ASN A 185 10.15 0.64 -11.92
C ASN A 185 10.63 -0.79 -12.23
N VAL A 186 9.79 -1.82 -12.08
CA VAL A 186 10.07 -3.20 -12.51
C VAL A 186 10.33 -3.26 -14.02
N ALA A 187 9.45 -2.67 -14.84
CA ALA A 187 9.59 -2.64 -16.29
C ALA A 187 10.89 -1.97 -16.74
N TYR A 188 11.30 -0.89 -16.05
CA TYR A 188 12.59 -0.25 -16.30
C TYR A 188 13.77 -1.16 -15.96
N TYR A 189 13.71 -1.86 -14.83
CA TYR A 189 14.75 -2.81 -14.46
C TYR A 189 14.88 -3.94 -15.47
N LEU A 190 13.77 -4.53 -15.92
CA LEU A 190 13.76 -5.54 -16.99
C LEU A 190 14.38 -5.00 -18.27
N LYS A 191 14.08 -3.75 -18.66
CA LYS A 191 14.70 -3.11 -19.82
C LYS A 191 16.22 -2.94 -19.67
N GLN A 192 16.70 -2.60 -18.48
CA GLN A 192 18.15 -2.47 -18.19
C GLN A 192 18.88 -3.82 -18.19
N GLN A 193 18.16 -4.92 -17.94
CA GLN A 193 18.69 -6.30 -18.02
C GLN A 193 18.46 -6.93 -19.41
N GLU A 194 18.16 -6.13 -20.43
CA GLU A 194 17.87 -6.60 -21.80
C GLU A 194 16.67 -7.58 -21.91
N ALA A 195 15.85 -7.67 -20.85
CA ALA A 195 14.72 -8.57 -20.72
C ALA A 195 13.39 -7.89 -21.09
N ALA A 196 13.39 -7.00 -22.09
CA ALA A 196 12.21 -6.21 -22.44
C ALA A 196 10.99 -7.06 -22.86
N ALA A 197 11.23 -8.25 -23.43
CA ALA A 197 10.17 -9.21 -23.79
C ALA A 197 9.37 -9.70 -22.56
N TRP A 198 9.96 -9.66 -21.37
CA TRP A 198 9.32 -10.09 -20.12
C TRP A 198 8.47 -9.01 -19.46
N ILE A 199 8.46 -7.76 -19.96
CA ILE A 199 7.70 -6.67 -19.36
C ILE A 199 6.21 -7.01 -19.28
N LEU A 200 5.58 -7.32 -20.41
CA LEU A 200 4.14 -7.63 -20.44
C LEU A 200 3.79 -8.88 -19.61
N PRO A 201 4.50 -10.03 -19.73
CA PRO A 201 4.27 -11.17 -18.85
C PRO A 201 4.38 -10.85 -17.36
N THR A 202 5.40 -10.06 -16.96
CA THR A 202 5.58 -9.66 -15.56
C THR A 202 4.49 -8.71 -15.08
N GLU A 203 4.05 -7.75 -15.91
CA GLU A 203 2.93 -6.85 -15.60
C GLU A 203 1.64 -7.65 -15.35
N LEU A 204 1.30 -8.58 -16.26
CA LEU A 204 0.11 -9.43 -16.13
C LEU A 204 0.20 -10.35 -14.90
N LEU A 205 1.36 -10.94 -14.62
CA LEU A 205 1.56 -11.75 -13.43
C LEU A 205 1.36 -10.93 -12.15
N ILE A 206 1.91 -9.71 -12.09
CA ILE A 206 1.73 -8.80 -10.97
C ILE A 206 0.24 -8.45 -10.79
N HIS A 207 -0.49 -8.15 -11.87
CA HIS A 207 -1.93 -7.90 -11.79
C HIS A 207 -2.71 -9.11 -11.28
N ALA A 208 -2.35 -10.32 -11.71
CA ALA A 208 -2.98 -11.56 -11.25
C ALA A 208 -2.73 -11.79 -9.75
N LEU A 209 -1.48 -11.65 -9.30
CA LEU A 209 -1.11 -11.76 -7.88
C LEU A 209 -1.82 -10.70 -7.02
N CYS A 210 -1.92 -9.46 -7.51
CA CYS A 210 -2.66 -8.40 -6.83
C CYS A 210 -4.15 -8.68 -6.78
N ALA A 211 -4.75 -9.22 -7.84
CA ALA A 211 -6.17 -9.59 -7.86
C ALA A 211 -6.48 -10.68 -6.84
N VAL A 212 -5.62 -11.68 -6.72
CA VAL A 212 -5.71 -12.70 -5.66
C VAL A 212 -5.54 -12.07 -4.27
N GLY A 213 -4.51 -11.23 -4.08
CA GLY A 213 -4.27 -10.56 -2.79
C GLY A 213 -5.44 -9.68 -2.34
N ILE A 214 -6.02 -8.88 -3.24
CA ILE A 214 -7.23 -8.09 -2.96
C ILE A 214 -8.40 -9.01 -2.62
N PHE A 215 -8.58 -10.11 -3.35
CA PHE A 215 -9.67 -11.04 -3.09
C PHE A 215 -9.56 -11.65 -1.68
N LEU A 216 -8.39 -12.16 -1.32
CA LEU A 216 -8.10 -12.72 0.00
C LEU A 216 -8.31 -11.68 1.11
N GLY A 217 -7.79 -10.46 0.93
CA GLY A 217 -7.92 -9.40 1.92
C GLY A 217 -9.34 -8.82 2.06
N ARG A 218 -10.13 -8.76 0.97
CA ARG A 218 -11.44 -8.09 0.98
C ARG A 218 -12.62 -9.02 1.21
N PHE A 219 -12.58 -10.22 0.63
CA PHE A 219 -13.68 -11.18 0.71
C PHE A 219 -13.46 -12.22 1.81
N ILE A 220 -12.25 -12.75 1.90
CA ILE A 220 -11.89 -13.74 2.94
C ILE A 220 -11.48 -13.06 4.24
N ARG A 221 -11.01 -11.80 4.17
CA ARG A 221 -10.54 -10.97 5.30
C ARG A 221 -9.25 -11.48 5.95
N PHE A 222 -8.39 -12.13 5.17
CA PHE A 222 -7.04 -12.40 5.62
C PHE A 222 -6.23 -11.11 5.75
N ASN A 223 -5.49 -11.01 6.84
CA ASN A 223 -4.50 -9.98 7.08
C ASN A 223 -3.11 -10.49 6.68
N SER A 224 -2.18 -9.57 6.45
CA SER A 224 -0.81 -9.93 6.09
C SER A 224 -0.07 -10.75 7.16
N TRP A 225 -0.56 -10.75 8.42
CA TRP A 225 -0.02 -11.59 9.49
C TRP A 225 -0.55 -13.03 9.48
N ASP A 226 -1.67 -13.30 8.82
CA ASP A 226 -2.24 -14.65 8.73
C ASP A 226 -1.34 -15.58 7.90
N LEU A 227 -0.61 -15.02 6.92
CA LEU A 227 0.43 -15.73 6.16
C LEU A 227 1.59 -16.23 7.04
N LEU A 228 1.83 -15.57 8.17
CA LEU A 228 2.94 -15.88 9.07
C LEU A 228 2.50 -16.80 10.20
N THR A 229 1.23 -16.73 10.60
CA THR A 229 0.68 -17.58 11.67
C THR A 229 0.14 -18.91 11.17
N ASP A 230 -0.47 -18.95 9.98
CA ASP A 230 -1.00 -20.18 9.40
C ASP A 230 -0.91 -20.19 7.85
N PRO A 231 0.28 -20.42 7.28
CA PRO A 231 0.48 -20.40 5.83
C PRO A 231 -0.26 -21.52 5.10
N LEU A 232 -0.54 -22.65 5.77
CA LEU A 232 -1.20 -23.80 5.15
C LEU A 232 -2.69 -23.54 4.96
N ASP A 233 -3.36 -22.96 5.97
CA ASP A 233 -4.78 -22.59 5.84
C ASP A 233 -4.97 -21.54 4.74
N VAL A 234 -4.11 -20.51 4.71
CA VAL A 234 -4.13 -19.49 3.65
C VAL A 234 -3.96 -20.12 2.27
N ALA A 235 -3.02 -21.07 2.11
CA ALA A 235 -2.80 -21.75 0.84
C ALA A 235 -4.01 -22.60 0.42
N MET A 236 -4.58 -23.37 1.35
CA MET A 236 -5.75 -24.23 1.08
C MET A 236 -6.99 -23.40 0.73
N VAL A 237 -7.26 -22.33 1.47
CA VAL A 237 -8.37 -21.41 1.20
C VAL A 237 -8.18 -20.70 -0.14
N THR A 238 -6.95 -20.28 -0.46
CA THR A 238 -6.63 -19.67 -1.76
C THR A 238 -6.85 -20.66 -2.91
N LEU A 239 -6.38 -21.90 -2.76
CA LEU A 239 -6.55 -22.94 -3.78
C LEU A 239 -8.03 -23.29 -3.99
N ASN A 240 -8.79 -23.42 -2.89
CA ASN A 240 -10.24 -23.62 -2.96
C ASN A 240 -10.95 -22.44 -3.63
N ALA A 241 -10.51 -21.20 -3.38
CA ALA A 241 -11.04 -20.03 -4.07
C ALA A 241 -10.73 -20.08 -5.57
N LEU A 242 -9.49 -20.39 -5.96
CA LEU A 242 -9.09 -20.45 -7.37
C LEU A 242 -9.72 -21.61 -8.15
N THR A 243 -10.17 -22.67 -7.47
CA THR A 243 -10.88 -23.81 -8.09
C THR A 243 -12.40 -23.65 -8.08
N SER A 244 -12.93 -22.73 -7.27
CA SER A 244 -14.37 -22.45 -7.17
C SER A 244 -14.83 -21.42 -8.20
N LYS A 245 -15.91 -21.71 -8.94
CA LYS A 245 -16.43 -20.86 -10.03
C LYS A 245 -16.71 -19.41 -9.63
N ARG A 246 -17.36 -19.18 -8.47
CA ARG A 246 -17.74 -17.82 -8.03
C ARG A 246 -16.53 -16.99 -7.57
N PRO A 247 -15.68 -17.45 -6.64
CA PRO A 247 -14.47 -16.72 -6.26
C PRO A 247 -13.53 -16.44 -7.44
N LEU A 248 -13.33 -17.44 -8.32
CA LEU A 248 -12.49 -17.27 -9.51
C LEU A 248 -13.03 -16.17 -10.45
N ALA A 249 -14.35 -16.09 -10.64
CA ALA A 249 -14.96 -15.03 -11.43
C ALA A 249 -14.70 -13.63 -10.82
N VAL A 250 -14.78 -13.50 -9.50
CA VAL A 250 -14.48 -12.24 -8.80
C VAL A 250 -13.00 -11.86 -8.98
N VAL A 251 -12.09 -12.81 -8.80
CA VAL A 251 -10.64 -12.59 -9.05
C VAL A 251 -10.41 -12.17 -10.50
N GLY A 252 -11.08 -12.81 -11.47
CA GLY A 252 -11.01 -12.45 -12.88
C GLY A 252 -11.49 -11.02 -13.16
N VAL A 253 -12.60 -10.59 -12.56
CA VAL A 253 -13.10 -9.21 -12.68
C VAL A 253 -12.12 -8.21 -12.07
N ILE A 254 -11.55 -8.51 -10.90
CA ILE A 254 -10.52 -7.65 -10.28
C ILE A 254 -9.29 -7.55 -11.18
N PHE A 255 -8.81 -8.69 -11.71
CA PHE A 255 -7.67 -8.74 -12.62
C PHE A 255 -7.89 -7.89 -13.88
N LEU A 256 -9.04 -8.03 -14.54
CA LEU A 256 -9.39 -7.24 -15.72
C LEU A 256 -9.49 -5.75 -15.39
N SER A 257 -10.12 -5.41 -14.27
CA SER A 257 -10.25 -4.03 -13.81
C SER A 257 -8.88 -3.40 -13.52
N LEU A 258 -8.01 -4.10 -12.80
CA LEU A 258 -6.65 -3.64 -12.50
C LEU A 258 -5.82 -3.46 -13.78
N THR A 259 -5.89 -4.42 -14.69
CA THR A 259 -5.14 -4.36 -15.96
C THR A 259 -5.59 -3.17 -16.80
N ALA A 260 -6.90 -2.95 -16.93
CA ALA A 260 -7.46 -1.84 -17.69
C ALA A 260 -7.09 -0.47 -17.06
N LEU A 261 -7.30 -0.32 -15.75
CA LEU A 261 -6.96 0.92 -15.04
C LEU A 261 -5.45 1.20 -15.07
N TYR A 262 -4.63 0.17 -14.89
CA TYR A 262 -3.16 0.29 -14.97
C TYR A 262 -2.76 0.76 -16.36
N TRP A 263 -3.32 0.17 -17.42
CA TRP A 263 -2.99 0.56 -18.78
C TRP A 263 -3.31 2.04 -19.04
N VAL A 264 -4.48 2.51 -18.62
CA VAL A 264 -4.87 3.93 -18.75
C VAL A 264 -3.91 4.84 -17.99
N MET A 265 -3.67 4.56 -16.71
CA MET A 265 -2.80 5.39 -15.89
C MET A 265 -1.36 5.36 -16.36
N LYS A 266 -0.86 4.22 -16.83
CA LYS A 266 0.45 4.09 -17.46
C LYS A 266 0.62 5.05 -18.63
N GLN A 267 -0.39 5.19 -19.50
CA GLN A 267 -0.34 6.16 -20.60
C GLN A 267 -0.29 7.60 -20.08
N ILE A 268 -1.10 7.92 -19.06
CA ILE A 268 -1.12 9.25 -18.44
C ILE A 268 0.24 9.58 -17.82
N THR A 269 0.79 8.70 -16.98
CA THR A 269 2.08 8.90 -16.31
C THR A 269 3.23 9.06 -17.31
N LEU A 270 3.28 8.22 -18.35
CA LEU A 270 4.31 8.31 -19.39
C LEU A 270 4.13 9.57 -20.25
N GLY A 271 2.91 9.92 -20.61
CA GLY A 271 2.59 11.15 -21.34
C GLY A 271 2.97 12.40 -20.58
N LEU A 272 2.64 12.49 -19.28
CA LEU A 272 3.07 13.58 -18.41
C LEU A 272 4.59 13.68 -18.32
N LYS A 273 5.29 12.55 -18.20
CA LYS A 273 6.76 12.53 -18.17
C LYS A 273 7.37 13.03 -19.49
N LEU A 274 6.79 12.66 -20.63
CA LEU A 274 7.22 13.16 -21.94
C LEU A 274 6.96 14.67 -22.08
N ARG A 275 5.77 15.13 -21.67
CA ARG A 275 5.41 16.56 -21.67
C ARG A 275 6.38 17.40 -20.83
N ILE A 276 6.72 16.95 -19.62
CA ILE A 276 7.70 17.62 -18.76
C ILE A 276 9.07 17.67 -19.46
N ARG A 277 9.48 16.58 -20.12
CA ARG A 277 10.75 16.53 -20.85
C ARG A 277 10.77 17.47 -22.05
N TYR A 278 9.67 17.58 -22.81
CA TYR A 278 9.55 18.52 -23.92
C TYR A 278 9.57 19.97 -23.45
N ALA A 279 8.85 20.28 -22.36
CA ALA A 279 8.89 21.61 -21.75
C ALA A 279 10.31 22.00 -21.31
N GLN A 280 11.09 21.05 -20.76
CA GLN A 280 12.51 21.28 -20.42
C GLN A 280 13.41 21.49 -21.65
N GLN A 281 12.99 21.03 -22.81
CA GLN A 281 13.67 21.22 -24.10
C GLN A 281 13.17 22.46 -24.85
N GLY A 282 12.21 23.22 -24.30
CA GLY A 282 11.61 24.39 -24.95
C GLY A 282 10.65 24.05 -26.08
N LEU A 283 10.18 22.81 -26.17
CA LEU A 283 9.18 22.38 -27.16
C LEU A 283 7.79 22.46 -26.54
N ASP A 284 6.86 23.19 -27.18
CA ASP A 284 5.44 23.10 -26.83
C ASP A 284 4.87 21.80 -27.43
N VAL A 285 3.91 21.19 -26.72
CA VAL A 285 3.19 19.99 -27.20
C VAL A 285 2.09 20.38 -28.18
N LEU A 286 1.73 21.68 -28.22
CA LEU A 286 0.70 22.23 -29.10
C LEU A 286 1.25 22.79 -30.42
N ASP A 287 2.57 22.93 -30.54
CA ASP A 287 3.29 23.33 -31.76
C ASP A 287 3.62 22.11 -32.63
#